data_AF-A0A529P1U6-F1
#
_entry.id   AF-A0A529P1U6-F1
#
_cell.length_a   1.000
_cell.length_b   1.000
_cell.length_c   1.000
_cell.angle_alpha   90.00
_cell.angle_beta   90.00
_cell.angle_gamma   90.00
#
_symmetry.space_group_name_H-M   'P 1'
#
loop_
_entity.id
_entity.type
_entity.pdbx_description
1 polymer ?
#
loop_
_entity_poly.entity_id
_entity_poly.type
_entity_poly.pdbx_seq_one_letter_code
_entity_poly.pdbx_strand_id
1 'polypeptide(L)'
;AYTLDLGVTELVESAALVQIQTDEDEPTAGTVTLTANYVLRDTTGTVIATGKRSVPSSFDRPRQEYASYRAQIDAENRAARELADLLRLAVAQDLIKHGK
;
A
#
# COMPACT_ATOMS: atom_id res chain seq x y z
N ALA A 1 12.85 -20.27 15.32
CA ALA A 1 11.88 -19.18 15.08
C ALA A 1 11.69 -19.02 13.57
N TYR A 2 10.49 -18.67 13.12
CA TYR A 2 10.26 -18.29 11.70
C TYR A 2 10.73 -16.85 11.47
N THR A 3 11.10 -16.51 10.24
CA THR A 3 11.47 -15.13 9.88
C THR A 3 10.67 -14.66 8.67
N LEU A 4 10.28 -13.38 8.70
CA LEU A 4 9.57 -12.70 7.62
C LEU A 4 10.43 -11.55 7.12
N ASP A 5 10.97 -11.69 5.91
CA ASP A 5 11.62 -10.59 5.19
C ASP A 5 10.51 -9.83 4.44
N LEU A 6 10.23 -8.59 4.85
CA LEU A 6 9.15 -7.76 4.30
C LEU A 6 9.73 -6.49 3.67
N GLY A 7 9.42 -6.25 2.40
CA GLY A 7 9.68 -5.00 1.70
C GLY A 7 8.38 -4.31 1.31
N VAL A 8 8.25 -3.03 1.63
CA VAL A 8 7.08 -2.20 1.27
C VAL A 8 7.53 -1.01 0.44
N THR A 9 6.75 -0.69 -0.58
CA THR A 9 6.98 0.43 -1.50
C THR A 9 5.69 1.21 -1.69
N GLU A 10 5.81 2.51 -1.89
CA GLU A 10 4.71 3.43 -2.18
C GLU A 10 4.82 3.93 -3.62
N LEU A 11 3.68 4.06 -4.28
CA LEU A 11 3.53 4.79 -5.54
C LEU A 11 2.37 5.77 -5.41
N VAL A 12 2.62 7.06 -5.69
CA VAL A 12 1.59 8.10 -5.68
C VAL A 12 1.34 8.57 -7.11
N GLU A 13 0.09 8.44 -7.55
CA GLU A 13 -0.35 8.83 -8.88
C GLU A 13 -1.41 9.93 -8.76
N SER A 14 -1.39 10.92 -9.66
CA SER A 14 -2.40 11.98 -9.70
C SER A 14 -3.41 11.69 -10.81
N ALA A 15 -4.70 11.93 -10.55
CA ALA A 15 -5.77 11.66 -11.49
C ALA A 15 -6.81 12.79 -11.49
N ALA A 16 -7.60 12.86 -12.58
CA ALA A 16 -8.67 13.82 -12.85
C ALA A 16 -8.22 15.29 -12.93
N LEU A 17 -8.11 15.81 -14.15
CA LEU A 17 -7.92 17.24 -14.42
C LEU A 17 -9.29 17.93 -14.42
N VAL A 18 -9.43 19.05 -13.71
CA VAL A 18 -10.60 19.92 -13.83
C VAL A 18 -10.17 21.22 -14.48
N GLN A 19 -10.82 21.59 -15.60
CA GLN A 19 -10.67 22.91 -16.20
C GLN A 19 -11.29 23.95 -15.27
N ILE A 20 -10.48 24.84 -14.73
CA ILE A 20 -10.94 25.98 -13.91
C ILE A 20 -10.99 27.22 -14.82
N GLN A 21 -11.83 28.22 -14.52
CA GLN A 21 -11.95 29.45 -15.34
C GLN A 21 -10.66 30.32 -15.43
N THR A 22 -9.60 29.90 -14.75
CA THR A 22 -8.22 30.37 -14.91
C THR A 22 -7.46 29.31 -15.70
N ASP A 23 -6.69 29.68 -16.73
CA ASP A 23 -6.03 28.82 -17.76
C ASP A 23 -5.10 27.67 -17.28
N GLU A 24 -5.26 27.13 -16.07
CA GLU A 24 -4.49 26.01 -15.50
C GLU A 24 -5.40 24.83 -15.16
N ASP A 25 -5.08 23.67 -15.73
CA ASP A 25 -5.64 22.37 -15.37
C ASP A 25 -4.87 21.82 -14.16
N GLU A 26 -5.53 21.63 -13.01
CA GLU A 26 -4.95 21.00 -11.82
C GLU A 26 -5.61 19.64 -11.54
N PRO A 27 -4.84 18.59 -11.16
CA PRO A 27 -5.41 17.33 -10.72
C PRO A 27 -6.19 17.50 -9.41
N THR A 28 -7.45 17.09 -9.37
CA THR A 28 -8.30 17.21 -8.17
C THR A 28 -8.30 15.96 -7.29
N ALA A 29 -7.67 14.88 -7.74
CA ALA A 29 -7.55 13.64 -6.99
C ALA A 29 -6.16 13.01 -7.15
N GLY A 30 -5.83 12.13 -6.22
CA GLY A 30 -4.68 11.25 -6.30
C GLY A 30 -5.01 9.86 -5.77
N THR A 31 -4.15 8.91 -6.10
CA THR A 31 -4.19 7.54 -5.58
C THR A 31 -2.81 7.18 -5.07
N VAL A 32 -2.75 6.73 -3.81
CA VAL A 32 -1.57 6.09 -3.23
C VAL A 32 -1.75 4.58 -3.36
N THR A 33 -0.76 3.89 -3.92
CA THR A 33 -0.72 2.43 -4.00
C THR A 33 0.44 1.91 -3.18
N LEU A 34 0.14 1.19 -2.10
CA LEU A 34 1.16 0.50 -1.31
C LEU A 34 1.32 -0.93 -1.80
N THR A 35 2.55 -1.32 -2.09
CA THR A 35 2.90 -2.68 -2.51
C THR A 35 3.88 -3.30 -1.53
N ALA A 36 3.51 -4.45 -0.97
CA ALA A 36 4.39 -5.29 -0.18
C ALA A 36 4.82 -6.55 -0.94
N ASN A 37 6.09 -6.91 -0.79
CA ASN A 37 6.63 -8.21 -1.16
C ASN A 37 7.21 -8.86 0.11
N TYR A 38 6.97 -10.15 0.31
CA TYR A 38 7.50 -10.87 1.47
C TYR A 38 8.11 -12.22 1.12
N VAL A 39 9.07 -12.64 1.94
CA VAL A 39 9.65 -13.98 1.97
C VAL A 39 9.52 -14.52 3.40
N LEU A 40 8.87 -15.67 3.54
CA LEU A 40 8.70 -16.38 4.81
C LEU A 40 9.64 -17.58 4.85
N ARG A 41 10.43 -17.68 5.92
CA ARG A 41 11.37 -18.77 6.15
C ARG A 41 11.05 -19.54 7.42
N ASP A 42 11.32 -20.85 7.39
CA ASP A 42 11.22 -21.72 8.54
C ASP A 42 12.38 -21.56 9.54
N THR A 43 12.39 -22.40 10.57
CA THR A 43 13.43 -22.38 11.60
C THR A 43 14.81 -22.83 11.12
N THR A 44 14.89 -23.45 9.95
CA THR A 44 16.14 -23.87 9.30
C THR A 44 16.66 -22.82 8.33
N GLY A 45 15.88 -21.76 8.07
CA GLY A 45 16.18 -20.71 7.09
C GLY A 45 15.66 -21.04 5.68
N THR A 46 14.97 -22.16 5.50
CA THR A 46 14.38 -22.59 4.23
C THR A 46 13.20 -21.70 3.89
N VAL A 47 13.13 -21.21 2.65
CA VAL A 47 11.98 -20.43 2.16
C VAL A 47 10.78 -21.34 2.03
N ILE A 48 9.70 -21.03 2.75
CA ILE A 48 8.45 -21.81 2.74
C ILE A 48 7.32 -21.09 2.02
N ALA A 49 7.40 -19.77 1.90
CA ALA A 49 6.46 -18.99 1.10
C ALA A 49 7.05 -17.66 0.65
N THR A 50 6.51 -17.14 -0.45
CA THR A 50 6.77 -15.79 -0.93
C THR A 50 5.46 -15.20 -1.44
N GLY A 51 5.26 -13.90 -1.30
CA GLY A 51 4.04 -13.28 -1.79
C GLY A 51 4.17 -11.80 -2.09
N LYS A 52 3.20 -11.30 -2.84
CA LYS A 52 3.02 -9.89 -3.16
C LYS A 52 1.58 -9.46 -2.87
N ARG A 53 1.41 -8.31 -2.24
CA ARG A 53 0.11 -7.68 -1.97
C ARG A 53 0.18 -6.20 -2.33
N SER A 54 -0.89 -5.67 -2.89
CA SER A 54 -0.99 -4.26 -3.25
C SER A 54 -2.36 -3.73 -2.86
N VAL A 55 -2.39 -2.52 -2.30
CA VAL A 55 -3.61 -1.83 -1.87
C VAL A 55 -3.58 -0.39 -2.39
N PRO A 56 -4.49 0.00 -3.29
CA PRO A 56 -4.69 1.39 -3.67
C PRO A 56 -5.62 2.10 -2.67
N SER A 57 -5.38 3.39 -2.43
CA SER A 57 -6.30 4.29 -1.72
C SER A 57 -6.29 5.67 -2.36
N SER A 58 -7.47 6.16 -2.72
CA SER A 58 -7.63 7.48 -3.33
C SER A 58 -7.80 8.57 -2.27
N PHE A 59 -7.42 9.80 -2.63
CA PHE A 59 -7.58 11.01 -1.84
C PHE A 59 -7.91 12.21 -2.74
N ASP A 60 -8.59 13.20 -2.17
CA ASP A 60 -8.84 14.46 -2.85
C ASP A 60 -7.60 15.37 -2.76
N ARG A 61 -7.33 16.10 -3.84
CA ARG A 61 -6.17 17.00 -3.97
C ARG A 61 -6.63 18.45 -4.03
N PRO A 62 -6.98 19.09 -2.89
CA PRO A 62 -7.33 20.50 -2.85
C PRO A 62 -6.11 21.38 -3.17
N ARG A 63 -6.35 22.59 -3.69
CA ARG A 63 -5.30 23.58 -4.01
C ARG A 63 -4.46 24.02 -2.80
N GLN A 64 -5.02 23.84 -1.60
CA GLN A 64 -4.29 24.14 -0.38
C GLN A 64 -3.30 22.98 -0.11
N GLU A 65 -2.01 23.26 -0.29
CA GLU A 65 -0.92 22.29 -0.23
C GLU A 65 -0.89 21.45 1.05
N TYR A 66 -1.16 22.06 2.21
CA TYR A 66 -1.21 21.32 3.48
C TYR A 66 -2.39 20.35 3.54
N ALA A 67 -3.57 20.73 3.05
CA ALA A 67 -4.75 19.89 3.01
C ALA A 67 -4.55 18.72 2.03
N SER A 68 -3.92 18.98 0.88
CA SER A 68 -3.50 17.94 -0.07
C SER A 68 -2.52 16.96 0.57
N TYR A 69 -1.48 17.46 1.23
CA TYR A 69 -0.50 16.62 1.91
C TYR A 69 -1.12 15.77 3.04
N ARG A 70 -2.04 16.36 3.82
CA ARG A 70 -2.77 15.64 4.88
C ARG A 70 -3.69 14.57 4.30
N ALA A 71 -4.35 14.84 3.18
CA ALA A 71 -5.22 13.88 2.50
C ALA A 71 -4.41 12.69 1.95
N GLN A 72 -3.22 12.93 1.40
CA GLN A 72 -2.31 11.88 0.95
C GLN A 72 -1.86 10.97 2.12
N ILE A 73 -1.39 11.56 3.23
CA ILE A 73 -0.99 10.78 4.42
C ILE A 73 -2.15 9.94 4.96
N ASP A 74 -3.36 10.47 4.95
CA ASP A 74 -4.55 9.74 5.40
C ASP A 74 -4.85 8.55 4.48
N ALA A 75 -4.75 8.71 3.16
CA ALA A 75 -4.86 7.61 2.20
C ALA A 75 -3.75 6.56 2.38
N GLU A 76 -2.51 6.98 2.58
CA GLU A 76 -1.38 6.09 2.85
C GLU A 76 -1.63 5.24 4.11
N ASN A 77 -2.07 5.87 5.21
CA ASN A 77 -2.36 5.17 6.46
C ASN A 77 -3.51 4.17 6.31
N ARG A 78 -4.54 4.49 5.53
CA ARG A 78 -5.62 3.54 5.21
C ARG A 78 -5.09 2.35 4.43
N ALA A 79 -4.35 2.61 3.34
CA ALA A 79 -3.74 1.57 2.52
C ALA A 79 -2.81 0.67 3.35
N ALA A 80 -2.05 1.25 4.28
CA ALA A 80 -1.11 0.51 5.12
C ALA A 80 -1.82 -0.46 6.07
N ARG A 81 -2.94 -0.03 6.69
CA ARG A 81 -3.73 -0.89 7.58
C ARG A 81 -4.33 -2.07 6.82
N GLU A 82 -4.94 -1.81 5.68
CA GLU A 82 -5.53 -2.87 4.85
C GLU A 82 -4.45 -3.81 4.31
N LEU A 83 -3.30 -3.28 3.86
CA LEU A 83 -2.18 -4.09 3.41
C LEU A 83 -1.65 -4.99 4.54
N ALA A 84 -1.56 -4.49 5.77
CA ALA A 84 -1.14 -5.26 6.93
C ALA A 84 -2.12 -6.41 7.23
N ASP A 85 -3.42 -6.18 7.15
CA ASP A 85 -4.45 -7.21 7.35
C ASP A 85 -4.36 -8.30 6.27
N LEU A 86 -4.19 -7.91 5.00
CA LEU A 86 -3.99 -8.86 3.90
C LEU A 86 -2.71 -9.68 4.04
N LEU A 87 -1.61 -9.05 4.47
CA LEU A 87 -0.34 -9.73 4.72
C LEU A 87 -0.46 -10.71 5.89
N ARG A 88 -1.08 -10.29 7.00
CA ARG A 88 -1.31 -11.17 8.15
C ARG A 88 -2.11 -12.40 7.77
N LEU A 89 -3.18 -12.23 6.98
CA LEU A 89 -3.97 -13.34 6.50
C LEU A 89 -3.17 -14.26 5.57
N ALA A 90 -2.42 -13.70 4.62
CA ALA A 90 -1.63 -14.47 3.68
C ALA A 90 -0.54 -15.30 4.39
N VAL A 91 0.21 -14.68 5.30
CA VAL A 91 1.24 -15.36 6.10
C VAL A 91 0.64 -16.45 6.98
N ALA A 92 -0.52 -16.22 7.61
CA ALA A 92 -1.20 -17.24 8.38
C ALA A 92 -1.60 -18.46 7.52
N GLN A 93 -2.12 -18.22 6.32
CA GLN A 93 -2.46 -19.30 5.38
C GLN A 93 -1.23 -20.08 4.92
N ASP A 94 -0.12 -19.41 4.68
CA ASP A 94 1.13 -20.04 4.25
C ASP A 94 1.72 -20.94 5.36
N LEU A 95 1.62 -20.50 6.63
CA LEU A 95 2.00 -21.33 7.78
C LEU A 95 1.14 -22.59 7.87
N ILE A 96 -0.19 -22.47 7.71
CA ILE A 96 -1.13 -23.61 7.73
C ILE A 96 -0.81 -24.63 6.64
N LYS A 97 -0.59 -24.16 5.40
CA LYS A 97 -0.25 -25.04 4.27
C LYS A 97 1.05 -25.82 4.49
N HIS A 98 2.00 -25.22 5.21
CA HIS A 98 3.27 -25.85 5.53
C HIS A 98 3.22 -26.74 6.80
N GLY A 99 2.02 -27.08 7.28
CA GLY A 99 1.80 -28.03 8.37
C GLY A 99 1.84 -27.43 9.77
N LYS A 100 1.44 -26.16 9.92
CA LYS A 100 1.37 -25.47 11.22
C LYS A 100 0.03 -24.82 11.49
#